data_AF-A0A5K8A1Z7-F1
#
_entry.id   AF-A0A5K8A1Z7-F1
#
_cell.length_a   1.000
_cell.length_b   1.000
_cell.length_c   1.000
_cell.angle_alpha   90.00
_cell.angle_beta   90.00
_cell.angle_gamma   90.00
#
_symmetry.space_group_name_H-M   'P 1'
#
loop_
_entity.id
_entity.type
_entity.pdbx_description
1 polymer ?
#
loop_
_entity_poly.entity_id
_entity_poly.type
_entity_poly.pdbx_seq_one_letter_code
_entity_poly.pdbx_strand_id
1 'polypeptide(L)'
;MQALHVNFTEATRAIENVADASPEPWQDVCERFDDDVHRIMDVTDQAGYSALYACYDENNQPVYYLVEEGKALARLRHKNFLSKLGQPQS
;
A
#
# COMPACT_ATOMS: atom_id res chain seq x y z
N MET A 1 -2.01 -12.16 -3.08
CA MET A 1 -1.49 -10.79 -3.01
C MET A 1 -0.18 -10.87 -2.24
N GLN A 2 0.87 -10.25 -2.76
CA GLN A 2 2.17 -10.19 -2.08
C GLN A 2 2.34 -8.81 -1.45
N ALA A 3 3.11 -8.77 -0.37
CA ALA A 3 3.47 -7.56 0.34
C ALA A 3 4.98 -7.46 0.51
N LEU A 4 5.52 -6.24 0.50
CA LEU A 4 6.93 -5.95 0.68
C LEU A 4 7.11 -4.88 1.74
N HIS A 5 7.88 -5.19 2.77
CA HIS A 5 8.22 -4.24 3.82
C HIS A 5 9.09 -3.10 3.27
N VAL A 6 8.71 -1.87 3.59
CA VAL A 6 9.40 -0.64 3.14
C VAL A 6 9.50 0.36 4.28
N ASN A 7 10.48 1.26 4.18
CA ASN A 7 10.50 2.48 4.96
C ASN A 7 9.66 3.54 4.25
N PHE A 8 8.80 4.22 5.00
CA PHE A 8 8.02 5.33 4.48
C PHE A 8 8.26 6.59 5.32
N THR A 9 8.61 7.69 4.65
CA THR A 9 8.72 9.01 5.28
C THR A 9 7.50 9.84 4.93
N GLU A 10 6.61 10.09 5.90
CA GLU A 10 5.36 10.82 5.64
C GLU A 10 5.58 12.25 5.12
N ALA A 11 6.59 12.94 5.65
CA ALA A 11 6.87 14.34 5.31
C ALA A 11 7.20 14.55 3.82
N THR A 12 7.91 13.60 3.22
CA THR A 12 8.35 13.66 1.81
C THR A 12 7.57 12.71 0.92
N ARG A 13 6.74 11.84 1.52
CA ARG A 13 6.13 10.67 0.88
C ARG A 13 7.15 9.75 0.18
N ALA A 14 8.40 9.75 0.67
CA ALA A 14 9.44 8.89 0.14
C ALA A 14 9.22 7.44 0.58
N ILE A 15 9.33 6.50 -0.36
CA ILE A 15 9.30 5.06 -0.10
C ILE A 15 10.70 4.52 -0.41
N GLU A 16 11.30 3.87 0.57
CA GLU A 16 12.62 3.26 0.46
C GLU A 16 12.52 1.77 0.75
N ASN A 17 13.11 0.95 -0.13
CA ASN A 17 13.15 -0.48 0.08
C ASN A 17 14.07 -0.79 1.26
N VAL A 18 13.61 -1.65 2.17
CA VAL A 18 14.48 -2.24 3.19
C VAL A 18 15.38 -3.25 2.47
N ALA A 19 16.71 -3.14 2.65
CA ALA A 19 17.70 -3.84 1.83
C ALA A 19 17.54 -5.38 1.79
N ASP A 20 16.95 -5.96 2.85
CA ASP A 20 16.73 -7.41 2.99
C ASP A 20 15.23 -7.79 3.00
N ALA A 21 14.34 -6.86 2.64
CA ALA A 21 12.93 -7.18 2.55
C ALA A 21 12.67 -8.14 1.39
N SER A 22 12.01 -9.25 1.70
CA SER A 22 11.52 -10.20 0.71
C SER A 22 10.00 -10.11 0.61
N PRO A 23 9.41 -10.36 -0.57
CA PRO A 23 7.97 -10.44 -0.69
C PRO A 23 7.41 -11.55 0.20
N GLU A 24 6.36 -11.22 0.96
CA GLU A 24 5.65 -12.16 1.81
C GLU A 24 4.14 -12.16 1.51
N PRO A 25 3.42 -13.25 1.84
CA PRO A 25 1.97 -13.29 1.65
C PRO A 25 1.29 -12.18 2.46
N TRP A 26 0.47 -11.35 1.80
CA TRP A 26 -0.21 -10.25 2.48
C TRP A 26 -1.13 -10.71 3.61
N GLN A 27 -1.74 -11.89 3.47
CA GLN A 27 -2.60 -12.45 4.51
C GLN A 27 -1.83 -12.70 5.81
N ASP A 28 -0.63 -13.29 5.73
CA ASP A 28 0.23 -13.55 6.88
C ASP A 28 0.66 -12.23 7.56
N VAL A 29 0.83 -11.15 6.78
CA VAL A 29 1.10 -9.81 7.31
C VAL A 29 -0.11 -9.29 8.08
N CYS A 30 -1.32 -9.35 7.51
CA CYS A 30 -2.53 -8.91 8.21
C CYS A 30 -2.71 -9.65 9.54
N GLU A 31 -2.57 -10.98 9.53
CA GLU A 31 -2.69 -11.82 10.73
C GLU A 31 -1.63 -11.48 11.79
N ARG A 32 -0.40 -11.10 11.38
CA ARG A 32 0.67 -10.66 12.29
C ARG A 32 0.35 -9.36 13.03
N PHE A 33 -0.47 -8.50 12.43
CA PHE A 33 -0.85 -7.19 12.97
C PHE A 33 -2.31 -7.17 13.45
N ASP A 34 -2.88 -8.33 13.81
CA ASP A 34 -4.27 -8.46 14.29
C ASP A 34 -5.31 -7.78 13.37
N ASP A 35 -5.07 -7.80 12.05
CA ASP A 35 -5.84 -7.10 11.02
C ASP A 35 -5.89 -5.55 11.18
N ASP A 36 -5.08 -4.97 12.06
CA ASP A 36 -4.91 -3.52 12.23
C ASP A 36 -4.03 -2.93 11.11
N VAL A 37 -4.63 -2.90 9.91
CA VAL A 37 -3.97 -2.45 8.68
C VAL A 37 -4.75 -1.34 7.99
N HIS A 38 -4.06 -0.28 7.62
CA HIS A 38 -4.62 0.94 7.07
C HIS A 38 -3.97 1.29 5.73
N ARG A 39 -4.79 1.48 4.70
CA ARG A 39 -4.31 1.92 3.39
C ARG A 39 -3.93 3.40 3.43
N ILE A 40 -2.71 3.71 3.02
CA ILE A 40 -2.17 5.08 3.00
C ILE A 40 -2.38 5.73 1.63
N MET A 41 -1.90 5.11 0.56
CA MET A 41 -1.99 5.67 -0.80
C MET A 41 -1.83 4.63 -1.91
N ASP A 42 -2.22 5.00 -3.12
CA ASP A 42 -1.87 4.29 -4.34
C ASP A 42 -0.39 4.54 -4.69
N VAL A 43 0.29 3.52 -5.25
CA VAL A 43 1.63 3.65 -5.83
C VAL A 43 1.63 3.13 -7.26
N THR A 44 2.30 3.82 -8.18
CA THR A 44 2.34 3.43 -9.60
C THR A 44 3.72 2.98 -10.07
N ASP A 45 4.78 3.38 -9.36
CA ASP A 45 6.15 3.29 -9.86
C ASP A 45 6.98 2.21 -9.13
N GLN A 46 6.36 1.44 -8.24
CA GLN A 46 7.03 0.45 -7.40
C GLN A 46 6.81 -0.97 -7.90
N ALA A 47 7.61 -1.40 -8.87
CA ALA A 47 7.89 -2.80 -9.24
C ALA A 47 6.72 -3.81 -9.19
N GLY A 48 5.49 -3.41 -9.55
CA GLY A 48 4.31 -4.29 -9.57
C GLY A 48 3.40 -4.20 -8.34
N TYR A 49 3.80 -3.47 -7.29
CA TYR A 49 2.95 -3.07 -6.18
C TYR A 49 2.07 -1.88 -6.56
N SER A 50 0.89 -1.79 -5.95
CA SER A 50 -0.13 -0.81 -6.32
C SER A 50 -0.62 0.06 -5.18
N ALA A 51 -0.35 -0.33 -3.93
CA ALA A 51 -0.77 0.42 -2.75
C ALA A 51 0.28 0.35 -1.64
N LEU A 52 0.31 1.39 -0.80
CA LEU A 52 1.04 1.44 0.45
C LEU A 52 0.05 1.30 1.61
N TYR A 53 0.37 0.43 2.56
CA TYR A 53 -0.35 0.20 3.80
C TYR A 53 0.54 0.49 5.01
N ALA A 54 -0.06 0.93 6.10
CA ALA A 54 0.52 0.96 7.44
C ALA A 54 -0.14 -0.14 8.27
N CYS A 55 0.66 -0.94 8.96
CA CYS A 55 0.20 -1.98 9.88
C CYS A 55 0.71 -1.60 11.27
N TYR A 56 -0.15 -1.63 12.29
CA TYR A 56 0.23 -1.17 13.62
C TYR A 56 0.65 -2.36 14.49
N ASP A 57 1.87 -2.31 15.00
CA ASP A 57 2.37 -3.33 15.94
C ASP A 57 1.71 -3.22 17.32
N GLU A 58 2.06 -4.13 18.23
CA GLU A 58 1.58 -4.14 19.61
C GLU A 58 1.89 -2.85 20.40
N ASN A 59 2.84 -2.05 19.93
CA ASN A 59 3.23 -0.76 20.51
C ASN A 59 2.58 0.42 19.78
N ASN A 60 1.64 0.16 18.88
CA ASN A 60 0.98 1.13 18.01
C ASN A 60 1.99 1.91 17.13
N GLN A 61 3.10 1.27 16.76
CA GLN A 61 4.05 1.83 15.80
C GLN A 61 3.70 1.37 14.38
N PRO A 62 3.68 2.30 13.41
CA PRO A 62 3.35 1.97 12.03
C PRO A 62 4.52 1.25 11.35
N VAL A 63 4.22 0.10 10.76
CA VAL A 63 5.10 -0.66 9.86
C VAL A 63 4.51 -0.62 8.46
N TYR A 64 5.31 -0.23 7.47
CA TYR A 64 4.77 0.09 6.14
C TYR A 64 5.02 -1.02 5.12
N TYR A 65 3.99 -1.37 4.35
CA TYR A 65 4.05 -2.42 3.34
C TYR A 65 3.53 -1.93 2.00
N LEU A 66 4.30 -2.21 0.94
CA LEU A 66 3.80 -2.17 -0.41
C LEU A 66 3.00 -3.44 -0.70
N VAL A 67 1.79 -3.31 -1.23
CA VAL A 67 0.90 -4.45 -1.50
C VAL A 67 0.52 -4.48 -2.98
N GLU A 68 0.61 -5.68 -3.57
CA GLU A 68 0.07 -5.96 -4.89
C GLU A 68 -1.43 -6.22 -4.76
N GLU A 69 -2.24 -5.16 -4.83
CA GLU A 69 -3.67 -5.31 -5.05
C GLU A 69 -3.83 -5.69 -6.53
N GLY A 70 -4.29 -6.91 -6.80
CA GLY A 70 -4.26 -7.51 -8.14
C GLY A 70 -4.62 -6.52 -9.27
N LYS A 71 -3.82 -6.51 -10.34
CA LYS A 71 -3.82 -5.50 -11.43
C LYS A 71 -5.20 -5.11 -11.97
N ALA A 72 -6.19 -6.00 -11.88
CA ALA A 72 -7.57 -5.72 -12.28
C ALA A 72 -8.26 -4.66 -11.38
N LEU A 73 -8.08 -4.74 -10.06
CA LEU A 73 -8.67 -3.78 -9.11
C LEU A 73 -7.99 -2.41 -9.20
N ALA A 74 -6.67 -2.38 -9.36
CA ALA A 74 -5.90 -1.14 -9.51
C ALA A 74 -6.30 -0.38 -10.78
N ARG A 75 -6.42 -1.06 -11.92
CA ARG A 75 -6.89 -0.46 -13.19
C ARG A 75 -8.31 0.09 -13.07
N LEU A 76 -9.21 -0.62 -12.40
CA LEU A 76 -10.58 -0.18 -12.19
C LEU A 76 -10.63 1.07 -11.30
N ARG A 77 -9.85 1.11 -10.20
CA ARG A 77 -9.76 2.27 -9.31
C ARG A 77 -9.16 3.49 -10.01
N HIS A 78 -8.07 3.32 -10.75
CA HIS A 78 -7.46 4.40 -11.52
C HIS A 78 -8.44 4.98 -12.56
N LYS A 79 -9.15 4.11 -13.29
CA LYS A 79 -10.20 4.53 -14.23
C LYS A 79 -11.31 5.32 -13.53
N ASN A 80 -11.78 4.85 -12.39
CA ASN A 80 -12.84 5.52 -11.62
C ASN A 80 -12.36 6.86 -11.04
N PHE A 81 -11.13 6.93 -10.54
CA PHE A 81 -10.54 8.18 -10.06
C PHE A 81 -10.43 9.22 -11.17
N LEU A 82 -9.87 8.86 -12.33
CA LEU A 82 -9.81 9.74 -13.50
C LEU A 82 -11.20 10.19 -13.97
N SER A 83 -12.20 9.31 -13.94
CA SER A 83 -13.57 9.69 -14.29
C SER A 83 -14.19 10.73 -13.34
N LYS A 84 -13.77 10.74 -12.07
CA LYS A 84 -14.24 11.72 -11.07
C LYS A 84 -13.51 13.05 -11.16
N LEU A 85 -12.26 13.08 -11.62
CA LEU A 85 -11.51 14.32 -11.85
C LEU A 85 -12.06 15.17 -13.00
N GLY A 86 -12.85 14.58 -13.91
CA GLY A 86 -13.47 15.27 -15.05
C GLY A 86 -14.91 15.71 -14.85
N GLN A 87 -15.52 15.48 -13.68
CA GLN A 87 -16.91 15.90 -13.42
C GLN A 87 -16.93 17.23 -12.66
N PRO A 88 -17.44 18.32 -13.24
CA PRO A 88 -17.81 19.49 -12.44
C PRO A 88 -18.89 19.05 -11.46
N GLN A 89 -18.71 19.36 -10.17
CA GLN A 89 -19.75 19.17 -9.16
C GLN A 89 -20.97 20.00 -9.59
N SER A 90 -22.04 19.33 -9.98
CA SER A 90 -23.36 19.90 -10.27
C SER A 90 -24.15 20.12 -9.00
#